data_AF-A0A7J4GGG5-F1
#
_entry.id   AF-A0A7J4GGG5-F1
#
_cell.length_a   1.000
_cell.length_b   1.000
_cell.length_c   1.000
_cell.angle_alpha   90.00
_cell.angle_beta   90.00
_cell.angle_gamma   90.00
#
_symmetry.space_group_name_H-M   'P 1'
#
loop_
_entity.id
_entity.type
_entity.pdbx_description
1 polymer ?
#
loop_
_entity_poly.entity_id
_entity_poly.type
_entity_poly.pdbx_seq_one_letter_code
_entity_poly.pdbx_strand_id
1 'polypeptide(L)'
;FPFDANETSDSDGDGVGDNGDDFPDDANETTDTDGDGTGDNEDEDADGDGTPNDLDDFPLNNAESTDTDGDGVGDSEDAFPNNPNEYIDSDGDGVGDNADMDDDNDGTPDTSDAFPLDPTETTDTDGDGYGDASDAFTNDAGEWSDYDGDGVGDNSDAFMSDPYESRDSDGDGTGDNADWAPNDPNEKVDSDGDGVGNNADAFPNDASESSDQDGDGIGDNADDDDDGDGLPDDPVDPVDNGDSGGILPGFTAVTSLASVLGAAILVAGRRKD
;
A
#
# COMPACT_ATOMS: atom_id res chain seq x y z
N PHE A 1 -13.74 -26.23 -17.37
CA PHE A 1 -14.01 -24.99 -18.10
C PHE A 1 -12.96 -23.98 -17.67
N PRO A 2 -12.30 -23.25 -18.59
CA PRO A 2 -11.09 -22.49 -18.25
C PRO A 2 -11.31 -21.38 -17.21
N PHE A 3 -12.56 -21.02 -16.92
CA PHE A 3 -12.92 -19.88 -16.06
C PHE A 3 -13.71 -20.25 -14.78
N ASP A 4 -14.20 -21.48 -14.63
CA ASP A 4 -14.79 -21.98 -13.37
C ASP A 4 -14.17 -23.32 -12.95
N ALA A 5 -13.62 -23.34 -11.73
CA ALA A 5 -12.98 -24.50 -11.11
C ALA A 5 -13.98 -25.51 -10.50
N ASN A 6 -15.25 -25.11 -10.33
CA ASN A 6 -16.33 -25.96 -9.83
C ASN A 6 -17.13 -26.66 -10.95
N GLU A 7 -16.94 -26.22 -12.18
CA GLU A 7 -17.56 -26.76 -13.38
C GLU A 7 -16.97 -28.14 -13.73
N THR A 8 -17.79 -29.19 -13.64
CA THR A 8 -17.34 -30.58 -13.86
C THR A 8 -18.03 -31.29 -15.02
N SER A 9 -19.07 -30.69 -15.58
CA SER A 9 -19.92 -31.26 -16.61
C SER A 9 -20.41 -30.17 -17.56
N ASP A 10 -20.74 -30.60 -18.76
CA ASP A 10 -21.33 -29.85 -19.88
C ASP A 10 -22.12 -30.90 -20.63
N SER A 11 -23.39 -30.97 -20.28
CA SER A 11 -24.27 -32.11 -20.51
C SER A 11 -24.74 -32.17 -21.97
N ASP A 12 -24.80 -31.04 -22.66
CA ASP A 12 -25.23 -30.93 -24.05
C ASP A 12 -24.11 -30.56 -25.04
N GLY A 13 -22.96 -30.09 -24.54
CA GLY A 13 -21.72 -29.89 -25.29
C GLY A 13 -21.60 -28.56 -26.02
N ASP A 14 -22.32 -27.51 -25.61
CA ASP A 14 -22.32 -26.21 -26.28
C ASP A 14 -21.18 -25.27 -25.85
N GLY A 15 -20.50 -25.61 -24.74
CA GLY A 15 -19.34 -24.91 -24.23
C GLY A 15 -19.61 -23.98 -23.05
N VAL A 16 -20.86 -23.82 -22.63
CA VAL A 16 -21.23 -23.39 -21.27
C VAL A 16 -21.35 -24.65 -20.41
N GLY A 17 -20.97 -24.55 -19.13
CA GLY A 17 -21.06 -25.73 -18.26
C GLY A 17 -22.32 -25.69 -17.41
N ASP A 18 -22.79 -26.87 -16.99
CA ASP A 18 -24.09 -27.08 -16.33
C ASP A 18 -24.38 -26.14 -15.13
N ASN A 19 -23.37 -25.59 -14.46
CA ASN A 19 -23.58 -24.68 -13.33
C ASN A 19 -23.88 -23.23 -13.74
N GLY A 20 -23.43 -22.81 -14.92
CA GLY A 20 -23.62 -21.46 -15.47
C GLY A 20 -24.51 -21.44 -16.70
N ASP A 21 -25.19 -22.56 -16.96
CA ASP A 21 -26.12 -22.76 -18.05
C ASP A 21 -27.53 -22.88 -17.47
N ASP A 22 -28.43 -21.97 -17.84
CA ASP A 22 -29.82 -22.01 -17.39
C ASP A 22 -30.60 -23.17 -18.03
N PHE A 23 -30.08 -23.74 -19.13
CA PHE A 23 -30.65 -24.89 -19.86
C PHE A 23 -29.61 -26.00 -20.14
N PRO A 24 -29.06 -26.68 -19.12
CA PRO A 24 -27.94 -27.65 -19.27
C PRO A 24 -28.15 -28.85 -20.20
N ASP A 25 -29.36 -29.06 -20.72
CA ASP A 25 -29.71 -30.18 -21.59
C ASP A 25 -30.08 -29.70 -23.03
N ASP A 26 -30.00 -28.40 -23.34
CA ASP A 26 -30.30 -27.81 -24.66
C ASP A 26 -29.17 -26.92 -25.20
N ALA A 27 -28.28 -27.54 -25.98
CA ALA A 27 -27.11 -26.90 -26.58
C ALA A 27 -27.37 -25.72 -27.54
N ASN A 28 -28.61 -25.26 -27.70
CA ASN A 28 -28.95 -24.07 -28.49
C ASN A 28 -29.37 -22.88 -27.62
N GLU A 29 -29.39 -23.04 -26.30
CA GLU A 29 -29.81 -22.01 -25.36
C GLU A 29 -29.05 -22.19 -24.04
N THR A 30 -28.62 -21.07 -23.46
CA THR A 30 -27.82 -21.06 -22.23
C THR A 30 -28.29 -20.04 -21.21
N THR A 31 -29.23 -19.16 -21.57
CA THR A 31 -29.56 -17.94 -20.83
C THR A 31 -31.08 -17.78 -20.68
N ASP A 32 -31.52 -17.48 -19.47
CA ASP A 32 -32.90 -17.12 -19.10
C ASP A 32 -32.86 -15.77 -18.35
N THR A 33 -32.89 -14.67 -19.10
CA THR A 33 -32.58 -13.34 -18.54
C THR A 33 -33.60 -12.89 -17.48
N ASP A 34 -34.88 -13.22 -17.65
CA ASP A 34 -35.93 -12.86 -16.70
C ASP A 34 -36.29 -13.98 -15.69
N GLY A 35 -35.80 -15.20 -15.93
CA GLY A 35 -36.00 -16.34 -15.06
C GLY A 35 -37.41 -16.95 -15.14
N ASP A 36 -38.15 -16.74 -16.24
CA ASP A 36 -39.50 -17.27 -16.41
C ASP A 36 -39.53 -18.76 -16.83
N GLY A 37 -38.36 -19.29 -17.21
CA GLY A 37 -38.15 -20.66 -17.66
C GLY A 37 -38.23 -20.85 -19.18
N THR A 38 -38.37 -19.76 -19.95
CA THR A 38 -38.22 -19.68 -21.40
C THR A 38 -36.85 -19.08 -21.68
N GLY A 39 -36.06 -19.73 -22.54
CA GLY A 39 -34.74 -19.19 -22.84
C GLY A 39 -34.80 -18.05 -23.85
N ASP A 40 -33.81 -17.17 -23.78
CA ASP A 40 -33.77 -15.90 -24.51
C ASP A 40 -33.95 -16.05 -26.04
N ASN A 41 -33.56 -17.18 -26.63
CA ASN A 41 -33.70 -17.44 -28.08
C ASN A 41 -35.13 -17.67 -28.57
N GLU A 42 -36.04 -18.08 -27.68
CA GLU A 42 -37.45 -18.38 -27.98
C GLU A 42 -38.40 -17.46 -27.18
N ASP A 43 -37.88 -16.65 -26.26
CA ASP A 43 -38.63 -15.62 -25.56
C ASP A 43 -38.95 -14.41 -26.48
N GLU A 44 -40.18 -13.92 -26.38
CA GLU A 44 -40.62 -12.69 -27.07
C GLU A 44 -40.31 -11.43 -26.24
N ASP A 45 -39.96 -11.55 -24.95
CA ASP A 45 -39.72 -10.49 -23.96
C ASP A 45 -38.67 -10.98 -22.95
N ALA A 46 -37.40 -11.06 -23.37
CA ALA A 46 -36.37 -11.87 -22.70
C ALA A 46 -35.97 -11.34 -21.31
N ASP A 47 -36.18 -10.05 -21.03
CA ASP A 47 -35.92 -9.47 -19.71
C ASP A 47 -37.18 -9.23 -18.85
N GLY A 48 -38.36 -9.55 -19.42
CA GLY A 48 -39.64 -9.52 -18.73
C GLY A 48 -40.10 -8.13 -18.32
N ASP A 49 -39.63 -7.08 -18.97
CA ASP A 49 -39.98 -5.69 -18.67
C ASP A 49 -41.37 -5.30 -19.24
N GLY A 50 -41.90 -6.12 -20.16
CA GLY A 50 -43.19 -5.95 -20.81
C GLY A 50 -43.13 -5.35 -22.22
N THR A 51 -41.93 -5.08 -22.73
CA THR A 51 -41.63 -4.59 -24.07
C THR A 51 -41.08 -5.76 -24.90
N PRO A 52 -41.77 -6.18 -25.97
CA PRO A 52 -41.27 -7.28 -26.78
C PRO A 52 -39.90 -6.99 -27.39
N ASN A 53 -39.05 -8.01 -27.48
CA ASN A 53 -37.67 -7.96 -28.00
C ASN A 53 -37.52 -7.26 -29.37
N ASP A 54 -38.57 -7.23 -30.20
CA ASP A 54 -38.55 -6.58 -31.52
C ASP A 54 -38.90 -5.07 -31.49
N LEU A 55 -39.32 -4.58 -30.33
CA LEU A 55 -39.65 -3.19 -30.01
C LEU A 55 -38.81 -2.63 -28.87
N ASP A 56 -37.93 -3.44 -28.29
CA ASP A 56 -37.04 -3.08 -27.20
C ASP A 56 -35.64 -2.75 -27.74
N ASP A 57 -35.13 -1.57 -27.39
CA ASP A 57 -33.78 -1.16 -27.77
C ASP A 57 -32.69 -1.83 -26.88
N PHE A 58 -33.07 -2.34 -25.70
CA PHE A 58 -32.24 -3.11 -24.77
C PHE A 58 -32.90 -4.43 -24.32
N PRO A 59 -33.11 -5.42 -25.21
CA PRO A 59 -33.91 -6.64 -24.95
C PRO A 59 -33.46 -7.56 -23.80
N LEU A 60 -32.37 -7.25 -23.10
CA LEU A 60 -31.79 -8.04 -22.02
C LEU A 60 -31.59 -7.19 -20.75
N ASN A 61 -32.19 -6.01 -20.68
CA ASN A 61 -32.04 -5.06 -19.58
C ASN A 61 -33.41 -4.54 -19.13
N ASN A 62 -33.98 -5.20 -18.13
CA ASN A 62 -35.31 -4.86 -17.61
C ASN A 62 -35.49 -3.46 -16.99
N ALA A 63 -34.43 -2.65 -16.93
CA ALA A 63 -34.49 -1.28 -16.47
C ALA A 63 -34.70 -0.27 -17.61
N GLU A 64 -34.41 -0.66 -18.86
CA GLU A 64 -34.41 0.23 -20.03
C GLU A 64 -35.05 -0.45 -21.22
N SER A 65 -35.95 0.26 -21.91
CA SER A 65 -36.63 -0.29 -23.10
C SER A 65 -36.57 0.63 -24.33
N THR A 66 -36.03 1.83 -24.17
CA THR A 66 -36.08 2.91 -25.17
C THR A 66 -34.75 3.64 -25.23
N ASP A 67 -34.23 3.82 -26.44
CA ASP A 67 -33.10 4.69 -26.79
C ASP A 67 -33.56 5.66 -27.88
N THR A 68 -34.09 6.81 -27.46
CA THR A 68 -34.83 7.72 -28.35
C THR A 68 -33.94 8.30 -29.46
N ASP A 69 -32.64 8.48 -29.22
CA ASP A 69 -31.72 9.06 -30.20
C ASP A 69 -30.70 8.09 -30.80
N GLY A 70 -30.61 6.88 -30.27
CA GLY A 70 -29.85 5.77 -30.81
C GLY A 70 -28.36 5.84 -30.51
N ASP A 71 -27.95 6.44 -29.39
CA ASP A 71 -26.55 6.54 -28.99
C ASP A 71 -26.06 5.36 -28.14
N GLY A 72 -26.98 4.50 -27.70
CA GLY A 72 -26.73 3.31 -26.92
C GLY A 72 -26.86 3.49 -25.41
N VAL A 73 -27.27 4.66 -24.91
CA VAL A 73 -27.65 4.90 -23.52
C VAL A 73 -29.18 4.95 -23.44
N GLY A 74 -29.77 4.23 -22.49
CA GLY A 74 -31.23 4.19 -22.34
C GLY A 74 -31.80 5.52 -21.85
N ASP A 75 -33.00 5.87 -22.30
CA ASP A 75 -33.68 7.13 -21.98
C ASP A 75 -33.77 7.42 -20.46
N SER A 76 -33.73 6.42 -19.57
CA SER A 76 -33.75 6.66 -18.12
C SER A 76 -32.39 7.01 -17.52
N GLU A 77 -31.30 6.60 -18.16
CA GLU A 77 -29.92 6.88 -17.74
C GLU A 77 -29.28 8.02 -18.52
N ASP A 78 -29.85 8.38 -19.67
CA ASP A 78 -29.40 9.47 -20.53
C ASP A 78 -29.88 10.84 -20.01
N ALA A 79 -28.94 11.73 -19.73
CA ALA A 79 -29.24 13.13 -19.35
C ALA A 79 -29.84 13.94 -20.52
N PHE A 80 -29.58 13.54 -21.76
CA PHE A 80 -30.07 14.16 -22.99
C PHE A 80 -30.69 13.16 -23.98
N PRO A 81 -31.87 12.54 -23.67
CA PRO A 81 -32.52 11.47 -24.46
C PRO A 81 -32.94 11.81 -25.91
N ASN A 82 -32.56 12.96 -26.45
CA ASN A 82 -32.89 13.38 -27.81
C ASN A 82 -31.67 13.95 -28.55
N ASN A 83 -30.48 13.84 -27.98
CA ASN A 83 -29.23 14.30 -28.54
C ASN A 83 -28.17 13.20 -28.52
N PRO A 84 -27.93 12.50 -29.65
CA PRO A 84 -27.08 11.31 -29.68
C PRO A 84 -25.57 11.61 -29.61
N ASN A 85 -25.21 12.81 -29.16
CA ASN A 85 -23.83 13.23 -28.94
C ASN A 85 -23.62 13.69 -27.49
N GLU A 86 -24.61 13.60 -26.61
CA GLU A 86 -24.52 14.01 -25.21
C GLU A 86 -25.32 13.02 -24.38
N TYR A 87 -24.72 12.47 -23.32
CA TYR A 87 -25.39 11.50 -22.45
C TYR A 87 -25.11 11.71 -20.96
N ILE A 88 -24.06 12.47 -20.62
CA ILE A 88 -23.68 12.84 -19.24
C ILE A 88 -23.78 14.36 -19.10
N ASP A 89 -24.25 14.81 -17.93
CA ASP A 89 -24.31 16.20 -17.45
C ASP A 89 -23.74 16.21 -16.02
N SER A 90 -22.42 16.25 -15.91
CA SER A 90 -21.69 15.94 -14.66
C SER A 90 -21.98 16.96 -13.55
N ASP A 91 -22.21 18.22 -13.90
CA ASP A 91 -22.52 19.30 -12.96
C ASP A 91 -24.03 19.65 -12.88
N GLY A 92 -24.85 19.12 -13.78
CA GLY A 92 -26.29 19.33 -13.83
C GLY A 92 -26.68 20.73 -14.32
N ASP A 93 -25.84 21.41 -15.09
CA ASP A 93 -26.11 22.75 -15.62
C ASP A 93 -27.02 22.74 -16.86
N GLY A 94 -27.17 21.57 -17.47
CA GLY A 94 -27.99 21.32 -18.66
C GLY A 94 -27.25 21.46 -19.99
N VAL A 95 -25.92 21.57 -19.98
CA VAL A 95 -25.02 21.34 -21.11
C VAL A 95 -24.35 19.99 -20.88
N GLY A 96 -24.28 19.14 -21.91
CA GLY A 96 -23.64 17.84 -21.76
C GLY A 96 -22.13 17.94 -21.83
N ASP A 97 -21.44 17.02 -21.16
CA ASP A 97 -19.97 17.01 -21.00
C ASP A 97 -19.21 17.05 -22.34
N ASN A 98 -19.77 16.56 -23.46
CA ASN A 98 -19.05 16.66 -24.75
C ASN A 98 -19.08 18.09 -25.34
N ALA A 99 -20.00 18.95 -24.89
CA ALA A 99 -20.15 20.34 -25.30
C ALA A 99 -19.79 21.35 -24.21
N ASP A 100 -19.80 20.96 -22.94
CA ASP A 100 -19.32 21.78 -21.85
C ASP A 100 -17.78 21.95 -21.93
N MET A 101 -17.27 22.96 -21.24
CA MET A 101 -15.85 23.25 -21.14
C MET A 101 -15.36 23.25 -19.69
N ASP A 102 -16.23 22.91 -18.74
CA ASP A 102 -16.05 22.99 -17.28
C ASP A 102 -17.05 21.98 -16.65
N ASP A 103 -16.82 20.68 -16.87
CA ASP A 103 -17.78 19.58 -16.60
C ASP A 103 -18.19 19.43 -15.12
N ASP A 104 -17.46 20.04 -14.19
CA ASP A 104 -17.78 20.08 -12.76
C ASP A 104 -18.12 21.48 -12.21
N ASN A 105 -18.10 22.50 -13.08
CA ASN A 105 -18.43 23.89 -12.81
C ASN A 105 -17.66 24.52 -11.64
N ASP A 106 -16.42 24.07 -11.42
CA ASP A 106 -15.53 24.59 -10.38
C ASP A 106 -14.89 25.94 -10.76
N GLY A 107 -14.92 26.26 -12.06
CA GLY A 107 -14.42 27.50 -12.66
C GLY A 107 -13.07 27.35 -13.37
N THR A 108 -12.51 26.14 -13.41
CA THR A 108 -11.31 25.77 -14.15
C THR A 108 -11.72 24.93 -15.37
N PRO A 109 -11.50 25.42 -16.60
CA PRO A 109 -11.93 24.66 -17.77
C PRO A 109 -11.23 23.30 -17.89
N ASP A 110 -11.90 22.25 -18.38
CA ASP A 110 -11.39 20.86 -18.44
C ASP A 110 -10.00 20.75 -19.08
N THR A 111 -9.76 21.58 -20.10
CA THR A 111 -8.46 21.61 -20.81
C THR A 111 -7.28 22.07 -19.96
N SER A 112 -7.56 22.66 -18.81
CA SER A 112 -6.61 23.14 -17.80
C SER A 112 -6.81 22.50 -16.43
N ASP A 113 -7.81 21.64 -16.28
CA ASP A 113 -8.10 20.94 -15.05
C ASP A 113 -7.42 19.56 -15.03
N ALA A 114 -6.75 19.22 -13.94
CA ALA A 114 -6.20 17.89 -13.72
C ALA A 114 -7.28 16.85 -13.34
N PHE A 115 -8.40 17.31 -12.77
CA PHE A 115 -9.54 16.54 -12.31
C PHE A 115 -10.86 17.12 -12.85
N PRO A 116 -11.14 17.04 -14.16
CA PRO A 116 -12.28 17.72 -14.79
C PRO A 116 -13.70 17.36 -14.27
N LEU A 117 -13.83 16.38 -13.38
CA LEU A 117 -15.10 15.90 -12.83
C LEU A 117 -15.14 16.02 -11.29
N ASP A 118 -14.11 16.58 -10.66
CA ASP A 118 -14.03 16.76 -9.21
C ASP A 118 -13.97 18.25 -8.86
N PRO A 119 -15.09 18.87 -8.47
CA PRO A 119 -15.16 20.31 -8.24
C PRO A 119 -14.41 20.77 -6.98
N THR A 120 -13.66 19.87 -6.33
CA THR A 120 -12.82 20.17 -5.17
C THR A 120 -11.32 20.18 -5.47
N GLU A 121 -10.91 19.74 -6.66
CA GLU A 121 -9.51 19.62 -7.07
C GLU A 121 -9.31 20.13 -8.51
N THR A 122 -8.26 20.91 -8.74
CA THR A 122 -7.98 21.49 -10.08
C THR A 122 -6.55 21.26 -10.56
N THR A 123 -5.65 20.98 -9.62
CA THR A 123 -4.21 21.01 -9.83
C THR A 123 -3.61 19.74 -9.26
N ASP A 124 -2.73 19.10 -10.03
CA ASP A 124 -1.89 17.98 -9.63
C ASP A 124 -0.44 18.36 -9.96
N THR A 125 0.27 18.92 -8.99
CA THR A 125 1.57 19.57 -9.24
C THR A 125 2.66 18.56 -9.60
N ASP A 126 2.63 17.35 -9.05
CA ASP A 126 3.67 16.32 -9.30
C ASP A 126 3.22 15.15 -10.18
N GLY A 127 1.93 15.07 -10.50
CA GLY A 127 1.37 14.15 -11.48
C GLY A 127 1.11 12.76 -10.93
N ASP A 128 0.82 12.63 -9.63
CA ASP A 128 0.58 11.35 -8.97
C ASP A 128 -0.89 10.92 -8.95
N GLY A 129 -1.80 11.81 -9.36
CA GLY A 129 -3.23 11.59 -9.40
C GLY A 129 -3.98 11.94 -8.12
N TYR A 130 -3.33 12.56 -7.14
CA TYR A 130 -3.97 13.20 -5.98
C TYR A 130 -3.91 14.72 -6.15
N GLY A 131 -5.05 15.39 -5.97
CA GLY A 131 -5.10 16.84 -6.16
C GLY A 131 -4.41 17.61 -5.04
N ASP A 132 -3.78 18.72 -5.39
CA ASP A 132 -3.01 19.60 -4.49
C ASP A 132 -3.81 20.05 -3.25
N ALA A 133 -5.15 20.04 -3.27
CA ALA A 133 -5.96 20.43 -2.11
C ALA A 133 -6.06 19.32 -1.06
N SER A 134 -5.92 18.06 -1.46
CA SER A 134 -5.96 16.86 -0.60
C SER A 134 -4.60 16.20 -0.41
N ASP A 135 -3.62 16.52 -1.25
CA ASP A 135 -2.26 15.98 -1.20
C ASP A 135 -1.40 16.71 -0.14
N ALA A 136 -0.88 15.94 0.83
CA ALA A 136 0.02 16.42 1.86
C ALA A 136 1.43 16.76 1.33
N PHE A 137 1.82 16.20 0.20
CA PHE A 137 3.16 16.26 -0.39
C PHE A 137 3.13 16.65 -1.88
N THR A 138 2.53 17.79 -2.20
CA THR A 138 2.32 18.37 -3.56
C THR A 138 3.52 18.50 -4.52
N ASN A 139 4.72 18.00 -4.18
CA ASN A 139 5.89 18.01 -5.05
C ASN A 139 6.63 16.66 -5.05
N ASP A 140 6.05 15.63 -4.44
CA ASP A 140 6.60 14.28 -4.34
C ASP A 140 5.56 13.24 -4.72
N ALA A 141 5.54 12.88 -6.01
CA ALA A 141 4.60 11.91 -6.57
C ALA A 141 4.66 10.48 -5.99
N GLY A 142 5.54 10.23 -5.01
CA GLY A 142 5.59 8.99 -4.25
C GLY A 142 4.80 9.03 -2.94
N GLU A 143 4.31 10.18 -2.51
CA GLU A 143 3.67 10.40 -1.22
C GLU A 143 2.47 11.34 -1.40
N TRP A 144 1.32 11.01 -0.81
CA TRP A 144 0.12 11.85 -0.88
C TRP A 144 -0.57 12.07 0.47
N SER A 145 -0.23 11.26 1.48
CA SER A 145 -0.88 11.26 2.79
C SER A 145 0.13 11.23 3.92
N ASP A 146 -0.18 11.93 5.00
CA ASP A 146 0.58 12.04 6.24
C ASP A 146 -0.41 11.83 7.40
N TYR A 147 -0.68 10.56 7.73
CA TYR A 147 -1.78 10.22 8.62
C TYR A 147 -1.59 10.74 10.05
N ASP A 148 -0.35 10.70 10.55
CA ASP A 148 -0.03 11.09 11.92
C ASP A 148 0.58 12.50 12.05
N GLY A 149 0.95 13.13 10.94
CA GLY A 149 1.41 14.51 10.89
C GLY A 149 2.88 14.68 11.26
N ASP A 150 3.71 13.64 11.11
CA ASP A 150 5.14 13.70 11.40
C ASP A 150 5.97 14.29 10.23
N GLY A 151 5.35 14.39 9.04
CA GLY A 151 5.94 14.94 7.84
C GLY A 151 6.73 13.94 6.98
N VAL A 152 6.63 12.65 7.27
CA VAL A 152 7.02 11.53 6.41
C VAL A 152 5.74 10.97 5.80
N GLY A 153 5.72 10.76 4.49
CA GLY A 153 4.53 10.25 3.84
C GLY A 153 4.27 8.79 4.16
N ASP A 154 3.00 8.43 4.20
CA ASP A 154 2.47 7.11 4.56
C ASP A 154 3.11 5.95 3.76
N ASN A 155 3.61 6.18 2.53
CA ASN A 155 4.24 5.10 1.75
C ASN A 155 5.69 4.84 2.18
N SER A 156 6.37 5.84 2.72
CA SER A 156 7.73 5.74 3.25
C SER A 156 7.77 5.51 4.75
N ASP A 157 6.67 5.77 5.45
CA ASP A 157 6.59 5.67 6.90
C ASP A 157 6.40 4.21 7.38
N ALA A 158 7.37 3.72 8.16
CA ALA A 158 7.29 2.41 8.79
C ALA A 158 6.25 2.33 9.93
N PHE A 159 5.85 3.46 10.50
CA PHE A 159 4.95 3.59 11.63
C PHE A 159 3.90 4.69 11.45
N MET A 160 3.14 4.61 10.35
CA MET A 160 2.01 5.48 9.92
C MET A 160 1.04 6.03 10.98
N SER A 161 1.03 5.53 12.23
CA SER A 161 0.15 6.00 13.31
C SER A 161 0.87 6.57 14.53
N ASP A 162 2.21 6.54 14.54
CA ASP A 162 3.02 7.03 15.64
C ASP A 162 3.86 8.23 15.18
N PRO A 163 3.44 9.47 15.47
CA PRO A 163 4.09 10.67 14.96
C PRO A 163 5.49 10.94 15.55
N TYR A 164 6.02 9.99 16.32
CA TYR A 164 7.35 10.02 16.91
C TYR A 164 8.27 8.95 16.34
N GLU A 165 7.80 8.08 15.45
CA GLU A 165 8.60 7.04 14.80
C GLU A 165 8.26 7.02 13.32
N SER A 166 9.25 7.07 12.43
CA SER A 166 8.99 6.94 10.98
C SER A 166 9.93 5.99 10.26
N ARG A 167 10.88 5.41 10.98
CA ARG A 167 11.93 4.56 10.42
C ARG A 167 12.15 3.34 11.29
N ASP A 168 12.29 2.20 10.64
CA ASP A 168 12.71 0.93 11.22
C ASP A 168 13.90 0.42 10.39
N SER A 169 15.12 0.80 10.80
CA SER A 169 16.31 0.64 9.98
C SER A 169 16.78 -0.82 9.89
N ASP A 170 16.39 -1.71 10.81
CA ASP A 170 16.68 -3.14 10.77
C ASP A 170 15.47 -4.07 10.59
N GLY A 171 14.26 -3.51 10.61
CA GLY A 171 13.03 -4.22 10.30
C GLY A 171 12.53 -5.10 11.44
N ASP A 172 12.92 -4.77 12.68
CA ASP A 172 12.57 -5.57 13.85
C ASP A 172 11.22 -5.18 14.48
N GLY A 173 10.62 -4.09 14.02
CA GLY A 173 9.33 -3.55 14.47
C GLY A 173 9.41 -2.55 15.62
N THR A 174 10.61 -2.13 16.04
CA THR A 174 10.84 -0.99 16.94
C THR A 174 11.30 0.19 16.11
N GLY A 175 10.72 1.37 16.31
CA GLY A 175 11.17 2.55 15.57
C GLY A 175 12.56 3.01 16.03
N ASP A 176 13.33 3.59 15.10
CA ASP A 176 14.71 4.06 15.31
C ASP A 176 14.85 4.99 16.53
N ASN A 177 13.80 5.73 16.94
CA ASN A 177 13.88 6.63 18.10
C ASN A 177 13.66 5.89 19.44
N ALA A 178 12.98 4.75 19.44
CA ALA A 178 12.74 3.89 20.59
C ALA A 178 13.74 2.73 20.70
N ASP A 179 14.44 2.42 19.61
CA ASP A 179 15.40 1.34 19.52
C ASP A 179 16.80 1.75 20.02
N TRP A 180 17.34 1.01 20.99
CA TRP A 180 18.70 1.21 21.48
C TRP A 180 19.77 0.83 20.44
N ALA A 181 19.52 -0.18 19.59
CA ALA A 181 20.40 -0.56 18.49
C ALA A 181 19.66 -0.58 17.13
N PRO A 182 19.39 0.59 16.53
CA PRO A 182 18.60 0.74 15.29
C PRO A 182 19.14 0.06 14.02
N ASN A 183 20.19 -0.75 14.11
CA ASN A 183 20.75 -1.47 12.96
C ASN A 183 21.04 -2.94 13.31
N ASP A 184 20.62 -3.42 14.48
CA ASP A 184 20.75 -4.81 14.89
C ASP A 184 19.37 -5.36 15.29
N PRO A 185 18.73 -6.15 14.40
CA PRO A 185 17.35 -6.60 14.62
C PRO A 185 17.20 -7.61 15.76
N ASN A 186 18.30 -7.96 16.44
CA ASN A 186 18.30 -8.84 17.60
C ASN A 186 18.38 -8.08 18.93
N GLU A 187 18.61 -6.77 18.94
CA GLU A 187 18.80 -5.97 20.15
C GLU A 187 17.96 -4.69 20.13
N LYS A 188 16.96 -4.61 21.00
CA LYS A 188 16.03 -3.46 21.06
C LYS A 188 16.25 -2.56 22.28
N VAL A 189 16.77 -3.15 23.36
CA VAL A 189 16.76 -2.56 24.70
C VAL A 189 18.05 -2.95 25.40
N ASP A 190 18.66 -1.96 26.05
CA ASP A 190 19.75 -2.09 27.01
C ASP A 190 19.22 -1.51 28.33
N SER A 191 18.87 -2.39 29.26
CA SER A 191 18.07 -2.01 30.44
C SER A 191 18.89 -1.33 31.53
N ASP A 192 20.19 -1.62 31.61
CA ASP A 192 21.08 -1.10 32.65
C ASP A 192 22.13 -0.12 32.10
N GLY A 193 22.25 0.00 30.79
CA GLY A 193 23.04 1.01 30.10
C GLY A 193 24.52 0.67 30.02
N ASP A 194 24.87 -0.62 30.09
CA ASP A 194 26.26 -1.08 30.09
C ASP A 194 26.87 -1.18 28.68
N GLY A 195 26.03 -1.12 27.64
CA GLY A 195 26.42 -1.18 26.24
C GLY A 195 26.28 -2.55 25.59
N VAL A 196 25.74 -3.54 26.29
CA VAL A 196 25.35 -4.86 25.78
C VAL A 196 23.82 -4.92 25.77
N GLY A 197 23.24 -5.27 24.62
CA GLY A 197 21.79 -5.38 24.53
C GLY A 197 21.27 -6.57 25.34
N ASN A 198 20.04 -6.47 25.86
CA ASN A 198 19.44 -7.47 26.75
C ASN A 198 19.46 -8.90 26.22
N ASN A 199 19.49 -9.12 24.90
CA ASN A 199 19.48 -10.47 24.34
C ASN A 199 20.89 -11.10 24.32
N ALA A 200 21.94 -10.28 24.26
CA ALA A 200 23.34 -10.67 24.37
C ALA A 200 23.86 -10.64 25.81
N ASP A 201 23.19 -9.91 26.70
CA ASP A 201 23.58 -9.72 28.09
C ASP A 201 23.11 -10.88 28.99
N ALA A 202 24.06 -11.55 29.66
CA ALA A 202 23.76 -12.59 30.65
C ALA A 202 23.10 -12.04 31.93
N PHE A 203 23.35 -10.76 32.25
CA PHE A 203 22.80 -10.05 33.40
C PHE A 203 22.15 -8.70 33.01
N PRO A 204 20.99 -8.71 32.30
CA PRO A 204 20.35 -7.51 31.72
C PRO A 204 19.85 -6.44 32.70
N ASN A 205 20.22 -6.46 33.97
CA ASN A 205 19.85 -5.44 34.95
C ASN A 205 21.01 -5.10 35.89
N ASP A 206 22.22 -5.58 35.60
CA ASP A 206 23.44 -5.32 36.35
C ASP A 206 24.53 -4.78 35.41
N ALA A 207 24.63 -3.46 35.32
CA ALA A 207 25.59 -2.80 34.44
C ALA A 207 27.08 -3.04 34.77
N SER A 208 27.38 -3.90 35.75
CA SER A 208 28.74 -4.35 36.04
C SER A 208 29.03 -5.76 35.57
N GLU A 209 28.07 -6.49 35.01
CA GLU A 209 28.21 -7.87 34.54
C GLU A 209 27.46 -8.04 33.22
N SER A 210 28.10 -8.62 32.19
CA SER A 210 27.40 -8.95 30.94
C SER A 210 27.72 -10.31 30.35
N SER A 211 28.69 -11.03 30.92
CA SER A 211 29.12 -12.36 30.49
C SER A 211 29.01 -13.36 31.64
N ASP A 212 28.66 -14.60 31.31
CA ASP A 212 28.60 -15.77 32.19
C ASP A 212 29.14 -16.96 31.39
N GLN A 213 30.47 -17.09 31.34
CA GLN A 213 31.13 -18.01 30.40
C GLN A 213 30.87 -19.49 30.71
N ASP A 214 30.81 -19.86 31.99
CA ASP A 214 30.56 -21.25 32.42
C ASP A 214 29.08 -21.54 32.72
N GLY A 215 28.23 -20.51 32.82
CA GLY A 215 26.80 -20.62 33.01
C GLY A 215 26.39 -20.90 34.47
N ASP A 216 27.24 -20.56 35.45
CA ASP A 216 26.96 -20.80 36.87
C ASP A 216 26.04 -19.73 37.51
N GLY A 217 25.85 -18.61 36.82
CA GLY A 217 25.00 -17.49 37.21
C GLY A 217 25.68 -16.43 38.08
N ILE A 218 27.00 -16.47 38.20
CA ILE A 218 27.87 -15.36 38.64
C ILE A 218 28.47 -14.75 37.37
N GLY A 219 28.50 -13.42 37.28
CA GLY A 219 29.10 -12.77 36.12
C GLY A 219 30.61 -12.78 36.16
N ASP A 220 31.25 -12.83 35.00
CA ASP A 220 32.71 -12.95 34.84
C ASP A 220 33.50 -11.84 35.61
N ASN A 221 32.94 -10.64 35.88
CA ASN A 221 33.66 -9.63 36.69
C ASN A 221 33.63 -9.92 38.20
N ALA A 222 32.71 -10.78 38.66
CA ALA A 222 32.54 -11.19 40.05
C ALA A 222 32.90 -12.66 40.30
N ASP A 223 33.07 -13.46 39.25
CA ASP A 223 33.57 -14.83 39.32
C ASP A 223 35.09 -14.83 39.47
N ASP A 224 35.61 -15.86 40.15
CA ASP A 224 37.04 -16.12 40.28
C ASP A 224 37.47 -17.30 39.38
N ASP A 225 36.58 -17.96 38.61
CA ASP A 225 36.80 -19.15 37.75
C ASP A 225 35.91 -19.12 36.48
N ASP A 226 36.05 -18.09 35.63
CA ASP A 226 35.15 -17.77 34.50
C ASP A 226 34.85 -18.94 33.54
N ASP A 227 35.78 -19.89 33.34
CA ASP A 227 35.63 -21.01 32.40
C ASP A 227 35.15 -22.33 33.06
N GLY A 228 34.99 -22.32 34.38
CA GLY A 228 34.52 -23.43 35.18
C GLY A 228 35.45 -24.66 35.14
N ASP A 229 36.74 -24.49 34.83
CA ASP A 229 37.71 -25.59 34.79
C ASP A 229 38.21 -26.01 36.18
N GLY A 230 37.90 -25.21 37.21
CA GLY A 230 38.25 -25.43 38.60
C GLY A 230 39.55 -24.75 39.03
N LEU A 231 40.08 -23.82 38.23
CA LEU A 231 41.26 -23.02 38.51
C LEU A 231 40.88 -21.53 38.60
N PRO A 232 41.41 -20.79 39.58
CA PRO A 232 41.09 -19.37 39.64
C PRO A 232 41.74 -18.55 38.53
N ASP A 233 41.11 -17.43 38.16
CA ASP A 233 41.57 -16.43 37.19
C ASP A 233 42.87 -15.72 37.65
N ASP A 234 43.99 -16.43 37.52
CA ASP A 234 45.36 -15.98 37.78
C ASP A 234 46.18 -16.15 36.48
N PRO A 235 47.16 -15.29 36.16
CA PRO A 235 48.05 -15.40 34.98
C PRO A 235 48.78 -16.74 34.74
N VAL A 236 48.51 -17.78 35.51
CA VAL A 236 48.96 -19.16 35.27
C VAL A 236 47.91 -20.04 34.60
N ASP A 237 46.70 -19.53 34.35
CA ASP A 237 45.68 -20.23 33.60
C ASP A 237 46.06 -20.33 32.10
N PRO A 238 46.21 -21.54 31.55
CA PRO A 238 46.61 -21.74 30.16
C PRO A 238 45.43 -21.76 29.16
N VAL A 239 44.18 -21.68 29.62
CA VAL A 239 42.95 -21.78 28.81
C VAL A 239 42.16 -20.47 28.76
N ASP A 240 42.50 -19.47 29.58
CA ASP A 240 42.00 -18.09 29.47
C ASP A 240 42.11 -17.59 28.01
N ASN A 241 41.00 -17.73 27.28
CA ASN A 241 40.84 -17.24 25.92
C ASN A 241 40.25 -15.83 25.95
N GLY A 242 40.72 -15.00 26.87
CA GLY A 242 40.95 -13.59 26.59
C GLY A 242 39.81 -12.65 26.91
N ASP A 243 39.26 -12.75 28.12
CA ASP A 243 38.69 -11.56 28.75
C ASP A 243 39.15 -11.38 30.19
N SER A 244 40.46 -11.22 30.36
CA SER A 244 41.02 -10.79 31.64
C SER A 244 40.60 -9.33 31.95
N GLY A 245 39.37 -9.12 32.45
CA GLY A 245 38.89 -7.98 33.26
C GLY A 245 39.52 -6.62 32.93
N GLY A 246 39.67 -6.34 31.64
CA GLY A 246 40.60 -5.34 31.15
C GLY A 246 39.88 -4.02 30.98
N ILE A 247 39.87 -3.20 32.03
CA ILE A 247 39.54 -1.76 31.96
C ILE A 247 40.10 -1.20 30.64
N LEU A 248 39.26 -0.94 29.65
CA LEU A 248 39.66 -0.33 28.38
C LEU A 248 39.48 1.18 28.51
N PRO A 249 40.55 1.97 28.74
CA PRO A 249 40.48 3.40 28.52
C PRO A 249 40.50 3.63 27.00
N GLY A 250 39.31 3.63 26.40
CA GLY A 250 39.02 4.38 25.19
C GLY A 250 39.14 3.63 23.86
N PHE A 251 38.09 3.84 23.06
CA PHE A 251 38.15 4.11 21.63
C PHE A 251 39.03 3.18 20.78
N THR A 252 38.40 2.21 20.15
CA THR A 252 38.69 1.93 18.74
C THR A 252 37.51 2.44 17.91
N ALA A 253 37.72 3.62 17.32
CA ALA A 253 36.87 4.14 16.26
C ALA A 253 36.72 3.09 15.16
N VAL A 254 35.50 2.59 14.96
CA VAL A 254 35.17 1.89 13.73
C VAL A 254 35.11 2.95 12.63
N THR A 255 36.15 2.94 11.80
CA THR A 255 36.13 3.56 10.48
C THR A 255 35.06 2.87 9.63
N SER A 256 33.86 3.44 9.57
CA SER A 256 32.93 3.14 8.48
C SER A 256 33.33 3.96 7.25
N LEU A 257 33.88 3.26 6.27
CA LEU A 257 34.14 3.77 4.93
C LEU A 257 32.90 3.49 4.07
N ALA A 258 32.07 4.50 3.80
CA ALA A 258 31.10 4.47 2.69
C ALA A 258 30.93 5.87 2.07
N SER A 259 31.54 5.99 0.88
CA SER A 259 31.25 6.85 -0.29
C SER A 259 30.65 8.26 -0.17
N VAL A 260 31.57 9.23 -0.33
CA VAL A 260 31.56 10.35 -1.31
C VAL A 260 30.40 10.36 -2.33
N LEU A 261 29.54 11.41 -2.32
CA LEU A 261 29.59 12.56 -3.26
C LEU A 261 28.38 13.52 -3.06
N GLY A 262 28.43 14.41 -2.07
CA GLY A 262 27.57 15.60 -2.03
C GLY A 262 28.21 16.74 -2.83
N ALA A 263 27.62 17.10 -3.98
CA ALA A 263 28.01 18.26 -4.77
C ALA A 263 27.46 19.53 -4.14
N ALA A 264 28.31 20.31 -3.45
CA ALA A 264 27.96 21.66 -2.99
C ALA A 264 28.82 22.71 -3.72
N ILE A 265 28.10 23.54 -4.47
CA ILE A 265 28.51 24.67 -5.28
C ILE A 265 29.27 25.70 -4.44
N LEU A 266 30.51 26.02 -4.85
CA LEU A 266 31.29 27.10 -4.26
C LEU A 266 30.97 28.43 -4.96
N VAL A 267 30.16 29.27 -4.31
CA VAL A 267 30.01 30.69 -4.66
C VAL A 267 31.29 31.42 -4.25
N ALA A 268 32.17 31.66 -5.23
CA ALA A 268 33.32 32.56 -5.07
C ALA A 268 32.94 33.97 -5.50
N GLY A 269 32.58 34.82 -4.53
CA GLY A 269 32.58 36.26 -4.72
C GLY A 269 34.01 36.78 -4.89
N ARG A 270 34.30 37.41 -6.04
CA ARG A 270 35.49 38.24 -6.22
C ARG A 270 35.09 39.64 -6.68
N ARG A 271 35.31 40.61 -5.79
CA ARG A 271 35.16 42.05 -6.04
C ARG A 271 36.49 42.67 -6.49
N LYS A 272 36.34 43.76 -7.27
CA LYS A 272 37.29 44.84 -7.65
C LYS A 272 38.20 44.56 -8.85
N ASP A 273 38.30 45.45 -9.85
CA ASP A 273 38.07 46.90 -9.89
C ASP A 273 37.03 47.37 -10.92
#